data_AF-A0A1N7QTC6-F1
#
_entry.id   AF-A0A1N7QTC6-F1
#
_cell.length_a   1.000
_cell.length_b   1.000
_cell.length_c   1.000
_cell.angle_alpha   90.00
_cell.angle_beta   90.00
_cell.angle_gamma   90.00
#
_symmetry.space_group_name_H-M   'P 1'
#
loop_
_entity.id
_entity.type
_entity.pdbx_description
1 polymer ?
#
loop_
_entity_poly.entity_id
_entity_poly.type
_entity_poly.pdbx_seq_one_letter_code
_entity_poly.pdbx_strand_id
1 'polypeptide(L)'
;MKKTIISAFFIIIFSALKAQIPTVKPSTVGLEKNYQNFSSKKETVVQKEIIKLGDFKDLHFQKIVLKDLSDDSSLSVLGIMTLSETFDNISRKTITLEKDEVEKLINALEKIQQNSSSKPENDTKYKYTTKSNIETGSNYHADVKTWEYYLKLPATFYSQNEIQFSQNGLAELIKFLKTAHQKL
;
A
#
# COMPACT_ATOMS: atom_id res chain seq x y z
N MET A 1 -2.13 -13.62 -98.29
CA MET A 1 -0.92 -14.32 -97.79
C MET A 1 -0.81 -14.10 -96.29
N LYS A 2 -0.51 -15.18 -95.58
CA LYS A 2 -0.55 -15.40 -94.13
C LYS A 2 0.36 -14.43 -93.35
N LYS A 3 -0.09 -13.92 -92.20
CA LYS A 3 0.73 -13.76 -90.99
C LYS A 3 -0.13 -13.95 -89.74
N THR A 4 0.08 -15.09 -89.09
CA THR A 4 -0.48 -15.51 -87.80
C THR A 4 0.28 -14.76 -86.70
N ILE A 5 -0.41 -14.08 -85.79
CA ILE A 5 0.19 -13.55 -84.56
C ILE A 5 -0.28 -14.47 -83.42
N ILE A 6 0.64 -15.23 -82.86
CA ILE A 6 0.42 -16.05 -81.67
C ILE A 6 0.55 -15.11 -80.46
N SER A 7 -0.57 -14.82 -79.80
CA SER A 7 -0.58 -14.13 -78.51
C SER A 7 -0.45 -15.18 -77.41
N ALA A 8 0.71 -15.18 -76.72
CA ALA A 8 0.95 -16.03 -75.57
C ALA A 8 0.28 -15.40 -74.34
N PHE A 9 -0.77 -16.05 -73.83
CA PHE A 9 -1.46 -15.66 -72.60
C PHE A 9 -0.65 -16.19 -71.39
N PHE A 10 0.07 -15.31 -70.71
CA PHE A 10 0.82 -15.65 -69.49
C PHE A 10 -0.12 -15.51 -68.29
N ILE A 11 -0.66 -16.63 -67.80
CA ILE A 11 -1.49 -16.65 -66.58
C ILE A 11 -0.55 -16.71 -65.37
N ILE A 12 -0.37 -15.57 -64.70
CA ILE A 12 0.32 -15.51 -63.39
C ILE A 12 -0.70 -15.92 -62.34
N ILE A 13 -0.57 -17.13 -61.80
CA ILE A 13 -1.34 -17.59 -60.65
C ILE A 13 -0.68 -16.99 -59.39
N PHE A 14 -1.27 -15.91 -58.86
CA PHE A 14 -0.90 -15.41 -57.53
C PHE A 14 -1.58 -16.28 -56.46
N SER A 15 -0.82 -17.21 -55.89
CA SER A 15 -1.20 -17.92 -54.68
C SER A 15 -1.17 -16.95 -53.50
N ALA A 16 -2.33 -16.46 -53.06
CA ALA A 16 -2.44 -15.66 -51.85
C ALA A 16 -2.20 -16.56 -50.62
N LEU A 17 -0.95 -16.61 -50.17
CA LEU A 17 -0.59 -17.18 -48.87
C LEU A 17 -1.10 -16.20 -47.80
N LYS A 18 -2.23 -16.51 -47.16
CA LYS A 18 -2.67 -15.80 -45.95
C LYS A 18 -1.67 -16.09 -44.84
N ALA A 19 -0.67 -15.24 -44.69
CA ALA A 19 0.16 -15.20 -43.50
C ALA A 19 -0.75 -14.87 -42.31
N GLN A 20 -1.01 -15.87 -41.47
CA GLN A 20 -1.76 -15.71 -40.24
C GLN A 20 -0.85 -14.93 -39.28
N ILE A 21 -1.05 -13.62 -39.21
CA ILE A 21 -0.38 -12.74 -38.24
C ILE A 21 -0.72 -13.32 -36.86
N PRO A 22 0.27 -13.72 -36.04
CA PRO A 22 0.00 -14.18 -34.70
C PRO A 22 -0.72 -13.05 -33.96
N THR A 23 -1.94 -13.30 -33.52
CA THR A 23 -2.64 -12.40 -32.63
C THR A 23 -1.86 -12.38 -31.32
N VAL A 24 -1.01 -11.38 -31.16
CA VAL A 24 -0.39 -11.07 -29.86
C VAL A 24 -1.55 -10.69 -28.95
N LYS A 25 -2.00 -11.63 -28.13
CA LYS A 25 -2.89 -11.30 -27.01
C LYS A 25 -2.14 -10.27 -26.17
N PRO A 26 -2.72 -9.08 -25.88
CA PRO A 26 -2.10 -8.19 -24.92
C PRO A 26 -1.94 -8.98 -23.63
N SER A 27 -0.69 -9.10 -23.16
CA SER A 27 -0.42 -9.61 -21.83
C SER A 27 -1.15 -8.71 -20.84
N THR A 28 -2.31 -9.14 -20.38
CA THR A 28 -2.85 -8.69 -19.11
C THR A 28 -1.95 -9.29 -18.05
N VAL A 29 -0.76 -8.68 -17.88
CA VAL A 29 -0.11 -8.68 -16.58
C VAL A 29 -1.16 -8.04 -15.70
N GLY A 30 -1.90 -8.87 -14.96
CA GLY A 30 -2.93 -8.38 -14.06
C GLY A 30 -2.27 -7.35 -13.16
N LEU A 31 -2.60 -6.08 -13.37
CA LEU A 31 -2.14 -5.00 -12.51
C LEU A 31 -2.53 -5.43 -11.10
N GLU A 32 -1.51 -5.67 -10.28
CA GLU A 32 -1.72 -6.08 -8.89
C GLU A 32 -2.70 -5.08 -8.26
N LYS A 33 -3.76 -5.62 -7.65
CA LYS A 33 -4.86 -4.82 -7.11
C LYS A 33 -4.40 -4.14 -5.82
N ASN A 34 -3.64 -3.07 -5.98
CA ASN A 34 -3.09 -2.27 -4.90
C ASN A 34 -3.66 -0.83 -4.93
N TYR A 35 -3.50 -0.12 -3.82
CA TYR A 35 -4.10 1.20 -3.64
C TYR A 35 -3.61 2.22 -4.69
N GLN A 36 -2.32 2.20 -5.02
CA GLN A 36 -1.74 3.17 -5.95
C GLN A 36 -2.31 2.98 -7.36
N ASN A 37 -2.36 1.74 -7.84
CA ASN A 37 -2.94 1.40 -9.14
C ASN A 37 -4.43 1.73 -9.18
N PHE A 38 -5.18 1.39 -8.13
CA PHE A 38 -6.61 1.64 -8.06
C PHE A 38 -6.94 3.14 -7.98
N SER A 39 -6.23 3.89 -7.14
CA SER A 39 -6.47 5.32 -6.94
C SER A 39 -5.98 6.20 -8.10
N SER A 40 -5.11 5.68 -8.97
CA SER A 40 -4.58 6.41 -10.13
C SER A 40 -5.20 5.98 -11.47
N LYS A 41 -6.20 5.07 -11.45
CA LYS A 41 -7.00 4.71 -12.63
C LYS A 41 -7.52 5.99 -13.32
N LYS A 42 -7.34 6.06 -14.64
CA LYS A 42 -7.78 7.16 -15.50
C LYS A 42 -9.04 6.74 -16.25
N GLU A 43 -9.77 7.74 -16.77
CA GLU A 43 -10.97 7.55 -17.62
C GLU A 43 -12.10 6.73 -16.96
N THR A 44 -12.12 6.64 -15.63
CA THR A 44 -13.20 6.04 -14.85
C THR A 44 -13.56 6.92 -13.66
N VAL A 45 -14.78 6.75 -13.13
CA VAL A 45 -15.22 7.39 -11.89
C VAL A 45 -14.95 6.43 -10.74
N VAL A 46 -14.06 6.84 -9.83
CA VAL A 46 -13.77 6.09 -8.60
C VAL A 46 -14.45 6.78 -7.41
N GLN A 47 -15.43 6.12 -6.82
CA GLN A 47 -15.99 6.50 -5.53
C GLN A 47 -14.96 6.24 -4.42
N LYS A 48 -14.75 7.21 -3.53
CA LYS A 48 -13.91 7.10 -2.34
C LYS A 48 -14.73 7.37 -1.08
N GLU A 49 -14.78 6.40 -0.17
CA GLU A 49 -15.45 6.51 1.12
C GLU A 49 -14.44 6.39 2.25
N ILE A 50 -14.55 7.26 3.25
CA ILE A 50 -13.69 7.28 4.44
C ILE A 50 -14.56 6.98 5.65
N ILE A 51 -14.25 5.88 6.35
CA ILE A 51 -14.98 5.42 7.52
C ILE A 51 -14.03 5.50 8.72
N LYS A 52 -14.39 6.28 9.75
CA LYS A 52 -13.58 6.38 10.98
C LYS A 52 -13.53 5.01 11.70
N LEU A 53 -12.33 4.56 12.04
CA LEU A 53 -12.13 3.32 12.80
C LEU A 53 -11.80 3.59 14.27
N GLY A 54 -11.15 4.72 14.57
CA GLY A 54 -10.80 5.16 15.90
C GLY A 54 -9.51 5.99 15.91
N ASP A 55 -9.08 6.37 17.10
CA ASP A 55 -7.90 7.21 17.30
C ASP A 55 -6.93 6.50 18.27
N PHE A 56 -5.63 6.68 18.06
CA PHE A 56 -4.58 6.29 19.00
C PHE A 56 -3.55 7.40 19.08
N LYS A 57 -3.50 8.08 20.24
CA LYS A 57 -2.73 9.32 20.40
C LYS A 57 -3.10 10.31 19.27
N ASP A 58 -2.11 10.82 18.55
CA ASP A 58 -2.30 11.80 17.47
C ASP A 58 -2.57 11.15 16.10
N LEU A 59 -2.77 9.83 16.07
CA LEU A 59 -3.09 9.08 14.85
C LEU A 59 -4.59 8.81 14.76
N HIS A 60 -5.16 9.23 13.63
CA HIS A 60 -6.54 8.96 13.30
C HIS A 60 -6.62 7.83 12.28
N PHE A 61 -7.21 6.70 12.68
CA PHE A 61 -7.32 5.53 11.83
C PHE A 61 -8.67 5.50 11.12
N GLN A 62 -8.60 5.18 9.83
CA GLN A 62 -9.76 5.17 8.94
C GLN A 62 -9.70 3.98 7.99
N LYS A 63 -10.85 3.43 7.60
CA LYS A 63 -10.97 2.53 6.46
C LYS A 63 -11.26 3.40 5.24
N ILE A 64 -10.47 3.26 4.20
CA ILE A 64 -10.70 3.91 2.91
C ILE A 64 -11.18 2.86 1.94
N VAL A 65 -12.39 3.02 1.42
CA VAL A 65 -12.97 2.15 0.39
C VAL A 65 -12.93 2.89 -0.94
N LEU A 66 -12.34 2.26 -1.95
CA LEU A 66 -12.36 2.71 -3.32
C LEU A 66 -13.26 1.76 -4.11
N LYS A 67 -14.20 2.31 -4.87
CA LYS A 67 -15.06 1.55 -5.78
C LYS A 67 -15.02 2.18 -7.16
N ASP A 68 -14.65 1.40 -8.17
CA ASP A 68 -14.71 1.80 -9.56
C ASP A 68 -16.15 1.60 -10.04
N LEU A 69 -16.78 2.68 -10.51
CA LEU A 69 -18.19 2.64 -10.92
C LEU A 69 -18.40 2.05 -12.32
N SER A 70 -17.33 1.81 -13.08
CA SER A 70 -17.41 1.25 -14.43
C SER A 70 -17.44 -0.28 -14.42
N ASP A 71 -16.72 -0.91 -13.49
CA ASP A 71 -16.57 -2.37 -13.39
C ASP A 71 -16.99 -2.95 -12.03
N ASP A 72 -17.56 -2.11 -11.14
CA ASP A 72 -17.95 -2.43 -9.75
C ASP A 72 -16.83 -3.01 -8.88
N SER A 73 -15.57 -2.98 -9.33
CA SER A 73 -14.44 -3.45 -8.53
C SER A 73 -14.25 -2.55 -7.31
N SER A 74 -13.87 -3.14 -6.18
CA SER A 74 -13.63 -2.40 -4.95
C SER A 74 -12.37 -2.83 -4.21
N LEU A 75 -11.73 -1.90 -3.52
CA LEU A 75 -10.54 -2.11 -2.70
C LEU A 75 -10.70 -1.35 -1.38
N SER A 76 -10.29 -1.96 -0.28
CA SER A 76 -10.23 -1.32 1.04
C SER A 76 -8.80 -1.29 1.55
N VAL A 77 -8.41 -0.18 2.18
CA VAL A 77 -7.11 -0.02 2.85
C VAL A 77 -7.26 0.66 4.20
N LEU A 78 -6.27 0.46 5.07
CA LEU A 78 -6.14 1.22 6.31
C LEU A 78 -5.51 2.58 5.98
N GLY A 79 -6.18 3.66 6.33
CA GLY A 79 -5.60 4.99 6.37
C GLY A 79 -5.16 5.34 7.78
N ILE A 80 -3.96 5.89 7.91
CA ILE A 80 -3.46 6.53 9.13
C ILE A 80 -3.29 8.00 8.82
N MET A 81 -4.12 8.82 9.43
CA MET A 81 -4.16 10.25 9.20
C MET A 81 -3.56 11.00 10.37
N THR A 82 -2.73 11.99 10.05
CA THR A 82 -2.23 12.99 11.00
C THR A 82 -2.72 14.37 10.62
N LEU A 83 -2.97 15.17 11.65
CA LEU A 83 -3.27 16.59 11.54
C LEU A 83 -2.10 17.37 12.15
N SER A 84 -1.56 18.32 11.40
CA SER A 84 -0.55 19.27 11.87
C SER A 84 -1.17 20.66 11.76
N GLU A 85 -1.32 21.35 12.87
CA GLU A 85 -1.92 22.68 12.94
C GLU A 85 -0.95 23.63 13.63
N THR A 86 -0.62 24.71 12.95
CA THR A 86 0.01 25.91 13.51
C THR A 86 -0.98 27.06 13.39
N PHE A 87 -0.66 28.20 14.01
CA PHE A 87 -1.51 29.40 13.92
C PHE A 87 -1.90 29.77 12.48
N ASP A 88 -0.97 29.60 11.53
CA ASP A 88 -1.15 30.00 10.13
C ASP A 88 -1.45 28.83 9.16
N ASN A 89 -1.33 27.57 9.58
CA ASN A 89 -1.35 26.44 8.66
C ASN A 89 -1.99 25.17 9.25
N ILE A 90 -2.94 24.59 8.51
CA ILE A 90 -3.51 23.27 8.79
C ILE A 90 -3.13 22.32 7.65
N SER A 91 -2.40 21.27 8.00
CA SER A 91 -2.00 20.21 7.07
C SER A 91 -2.54 18.87 7.53
N ARG A 92 -3.20 18.15 6.61
CA ARG A 92 -3.71 16.80 6.82
C ARG A 92 -3.01 15.84 5.87
N LYS A 93 -2.39 14.80 6.43
CA LYS A 93 -1.69 13.76 5.65
C LYS A 93 -2.28 12.42 6.00
N THR A 94 -2.51 11.59 4.99
CA THR A 94 -2.95 10.20 5.17
C THR A 94 -1.94 9.28 4.50
N ILE A 95 -1.44 8.30 5.24
CA ILE A 95 -0.68 7.18 4.71
C ILE A 95 -1.61 5.98 4.63
N THR A 96 -1.53 5.21 3.55
CA THR A 96 -2.37 4.03 3.34
C THR A 96 -1.55 2.77 3.44
N LEU A 97 -2.12 1.74 4.08
CA LEU A 97 -1.53 0.42 4.21
C LEU A 97 -2.52 -0.60 3.64
N GLU A 98 -1.98 -1.46 2.78
CA GLU A 98 -2.71 -2.62 2.26
C GLU A 98 -2.94 -3.65 3.36
N LYS A 99 -3.95 -4.52 3.18
CA LYS A 99 -4.36 -5.48 4.21
C LYS A 99 -3.21 -6.38 4.67
N ASP A 100 -2.40 -6.88 3.74
CA ASP A 100 -1.24 -7.71 4.04
C ASP A 100 -0.11 -6.92 4.74
N GLU A 101 0.04 -5.63 4.42
CA GLU A 101 0.98 -4.75 5.10
C GLU A 101 0.57 -4.51 6.55
N VAL A 102 -0.74 -4.34 6.83
CA VAL A 102 -1.28 -4.25 8.19
C VAL A 102 -1.04 -5.54 8.97
N GLU A 103 -1.24 -6.71 8.36
CA GLU A 103 -0.95 -8.00 9.00
C GLU A 103 0.53 -8.13 9.38
N LYS A 104 1.45 -7.78 8.46
CA LYS A 104 2.90 -7.78 8.73
C LYS A 104 3.28 -6.82 9.85
N LEU A 105 2.65 -5.63 9.90
CA LEU A 105 2.85 -4.66 10.99
C LEU A 105 2.39 -5.23 12.34
N ILE A 106 1.21 -5.84 12.41
CA ILE A 106 0.70 -6.49 13.63
C ILE A 106 1.70 -7.56 14.10
N ASN A 107 2.11 -8.46 13.21
CA ASN A 107 3.04 -9.54 13.52
C ASN A 107 4.41 -9.01 14.02
N ALA A 108 4.89 -7.91 13.44
CA ALA A 108 6.13 -7.27 13.88
C ALA A 108 6.01 -6.64 15.28
N LEU A 109 4.91 -5.94 15.57
CA LEU A 109 4.63 -5.36 16.88
C LEU A 109 4.52 -6.43 17.97
N GLU A 110 3.88 -7.56 17.67
CA GLU A 110 3.80 -8.70 18.60
C GLU A 110 5.18 -9.32 18.88
N LYS A 111 6.02 -9.47 17.85
CA LYS A 111 7.41 -9.91 18.04
C LYS A 111 8.20 -8.92 18.89
N ILE A 112 8.03 -7.61 18.68
CA ILE A 112 8.65 -6.57 19.51
C ILE A 112 8.17 -6.70 20.96
N GLN A 113 6.87 -6.87 21.19
CA GLN A 113 6.30 -7.06 22.53
C GLN A 113 6.90 -8.29 23.23
N GLN A 114 7.00 -9.42 22.53
CA GLN A 114 7.57 -10.65 23.06
C GLN A 114 9.04 -10.48 23.45
N ASN A 115 9.88 -9.94 22.54
CA ASN A 115 11.31 -9.77 22.80
C ASN A 115 11.60 -8.70 23.88
N SER A 116 10.75 -7.69 23.98
CA SER A 116 10.83 -6.65 25.03
C SER A 116 10.41 -7.14 26.42
N SER A 117 10.09 -8.43 26.58
CA SER A 117 9.94 -9.06 27.90
C SER A 117 11.29 -9.29 28.59
N SER A 118 12.38 -9.36 27.81
CA SER A 118 13.74 -9.48 28.34
C SER A 118 14.33 -8.12 28.67
N LYS A 119 15.31 -8.09 29.58
CA LYS A 119 16.06 -6.89 29.97
C LYS A 119 17.54 -7.12 29.67
N PRO A 120 18.04 -6.72 28.49
CA PRO A 120 19.43 -6.92 28.11
C PRO A 120 20.36 -6.08 29.00
N GLU A 121 21.66 -6.40 28.98
CA GLU A 121 22.67 -5.67 29.77
C GLU A 121 22.99 -4.29 29.19
N ASN A 122 22.86 -4.15 27.87
CA ASN A 122 23.20 -2.94 27.12
C ASN A 122 21.94 -2.32 26.48
N ASP A 123 22.05 -1.04 26.14
CA ASP A 123 21.04 -0.35 25.33
C ASP A 123 20.77 -1.16 24.05
N THR A 124 19.50 -1.47 23.83
CA THR A 124 19.07 -2.40 22.78
C THR A 124 17.88 -1.82 22.05
N LYS A 125 17.86 -1.93 20.72
CA LYS A 125 16.78 -1.41 19.88
C LYS A 125 16.19 -2.50 18.98
N TYR A 126 14.87 -2.62 18.98
CA TYR A 126 14.14 -3.37 17.96
C TYR A 126 13.47 -2.41 17.00
N LYS A 127 13.49 -2.74 15.70
CA LYS A 127 12.93 -1.89 14.64
C LYS A 127 12.28 -2.73 13.55
N TYR A 128 11.14 -2.28 13.08
CA TYR A 128 10.48 -2.74 11.88
C TYR A 128 10.05 -1.55 11.02
N THR A 129 10.11 -1.69 9.70
CA THR A 129 9.69 -0.66 8.75
C THR A 129 8.77 -1.28 7.71
N THR A 130 7.61 -0.66 7.48
CA THR A 130 6.61 -1.11 6.50
C THR A 130 7.00 -0.67 5.08
N LYS A 131 6.33 -1.22 4.05
CA LYS A 131 6.52 -0.83 2.64
C LYS A 131 6.17 0.64 2.41
N SER A 132 5.20 1.14 3.18
CA SER A 132 4.73 2.53 3.21
C SER A 132 5.58 3.45 4.10
N ASN A 133 6.78 2.99 4.51
CA ASN A 133 7.78 3.73 5.27
C ASN A 133 7.34 4.17 6.68
N ILE A 134 6.38 3.46 7.28
CA ILE A 134 6.10 3.61 8.71
C ILE A 134 7.15 2.79 9.46
N GLU A 135 7.86 3.42 10.39
CA GLU A 135 8.79 2.74 11.29
C GLU A 135 8.11 2.52 12.64
N THR A 136 8.32 1.37 13.26
CA THR A 136 7.94 1.11 14.65
C THR A 136 9.02 0.31 15.35
N GLY A 137 9.11 0.45 16.65
CA GLY A 137 10.17 -0.21 17.40
C GLY A 137 10.06 -0.05 18.90
N SER A 138 11.11 -0.50 19.56
CA SER A 138 11.33 -0.28 20.98
C SER A 138 12.79 0.04 21.25
N ASN A 139 13.03 0.91 22.21
CA ASN A 139 14.34 1.27 22.73
C ASN A 139 14.39 0.82 24.19
N TYR A 140 15.37 -0.02 24.53
CA TYR A 140 15.69 -0.36 25.90
C TYR A 140 16.80 0.55 26.39
N HIS A 141 16.54 1.19 27.52
CA HIS A 141 17.49 2.03 28.23
C HIS A 141 18.04 1.23 29.42
N ALA A 142 19.32 0.88 29.38
CA ALA A 142 19.94 -0.01 30.37
C ALA A 142 20.16 0.67 31.74
N ASP A 143 20.38 1.98 31.74
CA ASP A 143 20.55 2.83 32.92
C ASP A 143 19.28 2.85 33.80
N VAL A 144 18.10 2.98 33.18
CA VAL A 144 16.80 3.02 33.86
C VAL A 144 16.02 1.70 33.78
N LYS A 145 16.53 0.71 33.03
CA LYS A 145 15.97 -0.64 32.83
C LYS A 145 14.53 -0.64 32.34
N THR A 146 14.22 0.26 31.41
CA THR A 146 12.88 0.44 30.83
C THR A 146 12.89 0.34 29.31
N TRP A 147 11.81 -0.25 28.78
CA TRP A 147 11.49 -0.22 27.37
C TRP A 147 10.58 0.96 27.06
N GLU A 148 10.97 1.76 26.06
CA GLU A 148 10.13 2.75 25.41
C GLU A 148 9.74 2.25 24.01
N TYR A 149 8.49 2.45 23.61
CA TYR A 149 8.00 2.03 22.29
C TYR A 149 7.69 3.25 21.45
N TYR A 150 7.82 3.10 20.14
CA TYR A 150 7.57 4.21 19.24
C TYR A 150 6.93 3.77 17.92
N LEU A 151 6.23 4.71 17.31
CA LEU A 151 5.75 4.64 15.92
C LEU A 151 6.12 5.95 15.24
N LYS A 152 6.81 5.85 14.12
CA LYS A 152 7.29 6.98 13.33
C LYS A 152 6.70 6.93 11.92
N LEU A 153 6.01 7.99 11.55
CA LEU A 153 5.51 8.15 10.19
C LEU A 153 6.62 8.68 9.25
N PRO A 154 6.57 8.37 7.94
CA PRO A 154 7.48 8.94 6.97
C PRO A 154 7.38 10.46 6.99
N ALA A 155 8.52 11.09 7.30
CA ALA A 155 8.60 12.51 7.48
C ALA A 155 8.18 13.26 6.21
N THR A 156 7.36 14.28 6.39
CA THR A 156 7.34 15.45 5.53
C THR A 156 7.88 16.60 6.36
N PHE A 157 8.74 17.42 5.75
CA PHE A 157 9.54 18.48 6.37
C PHE A 157 8.93 19.08 7.65
N TYR A 158 9.73 19.15 8.73
CA TYR A 158 9.50 19.88 10.00
C TYR A 158 8.62 19.31 11.13
N SER A 159 8.09 18.08 11.06
CA SER A 159 7.32 17.51 12.20
C SER A 159 8.10 16.47 13.00
N GLN A 160 7.95 16.51 14.33
CA GLN A 160 8.25 15.37 15.20
C GLN A 160 7.31 14.23 14.80
N ASN A 161 7.77 13.35 13.92
CA ASN A 161 6.96 12.27 13.35
C ASN A 161 6.95 11.02 14.23
N GLU A 162 7.57 11.06 15.40
CA GLU A 162 7.69 9.93 16.32
C GLU A 162 6.71 10.07 17.48
N ILE A 163 5.87 9.06 17.63
CA ILE A 163 4.89 8.94 18.70
C ILE A 163 5.40 7.87 19.64
N GLN A 164 5.81 8.28 20.83
CA GLN A 164 6.30 7.40 21.87
C GLN A 164 5.17 6.93 22.78
N PHE A 165 5.25 5.70 23.28
CA PHE A 165 4.24 5.11 24.15
C PHE A 165 4.78 4.00 25.05
N SER A 166 4.02 3.69 26.10
CA SER A 166 4.35 2.65 27.07
C SER A 166 3.98 1.25 26.54
N GLN A 167 4.36 0.22 27.30
CA GLN A 167 3.97 -1.16 27.03
C GLN A 167 2.44 -1.36 26.94
N ASN A 168 1.67 -0.64 27.77
CA ASN A 168 0.21 -0.67 27.69
C ASN A 168 -0.28 -0.05 26.38
N GLY A 169 0.32 1.07 25.96
CA GLY A 169 0.04 1.69 24.67
C GLY A 169 0.36 0.77 23.49
N LEU A 170 1.43 -0.03 23.57
CA LEU A 170 1.73 -1.06 22.56
C LEU A 170 0.62 -2.11 22.48
N ALA A 171 0.16 -2.63 23.63
CA ALA A 171 -0.91 -3.62 23.66
C ALA A 171 -2.23 -3.07 23.10
N GLU A 172 -2.55 -1.82 23.41
CA GLU A 172 -3.71 -1.10 22.85
C GLU A 172 -3.60 -0.95 21.34
N LEU A 173 -2.44 -0.52 20.82
CA LEU A 173 -2.19 -0.38 19.39
C LEU A 173 -2.34 -1.71 18.65
N ILE A 174 -1.75 -2.80 19.17
CA ILE A 174 -1.87 -4.14 18.57
C ILE A 174 -3.34 -4.58 18.53
N LYS A 175 -4.08 -4.43 19.63
CA LYS A 175 -5.50 -4.77 19.71
C LYS A 175 -6.33 -3.96 18.73
N PHE A 176 -6.05 -2.67 18.62
CA PHE A 176 -6.71 -1.77 17.69
C PHE A 176 -6.45 -2.21 16.23
N LEU A 177 -5.19 -2.42 15.86
CA LEU A 177 -4.80 -2.83 14.51
C LEU A 177 -5.43 -4.17 14.11
N LYS A 178 -5.51 -5.15 15.02
CA LYS A 178 -6.23 -6.41 14.78
C LYS A 178 -7.71 -6.18 14.46
N THR A 179 -8.36 -5.30 15.22
CA THR A 179 -9.76 -4.95 15.00
C THR A 179 -9.94 -4.21 13.67
N ALA A 180 -9.02 -3.30 13.33
CA ALA A 180 -9.02 -2.59 12.07
C ALA A 180 -8.82 -3.54 10.88
N HIS A 181 -7.86 -4.46 10.98
CA HIS A 181 -7.56 -5.46 9.95
C HIS A 181 -8.77 -6.34 9.60
N GLN A 182 -9.57 -6.75 10.59
CA GLN A 182 -10.80 -7.50 10.37
C GLN A 182 -11.87 -6.72 9.59
N LYS A 183 -11.84 -5.38 9.68
CA LYS A 183 -12.79 -4.49 9.00
C LYS A 183 -12.36 -4.12 7.57
N LEU A 184 -11.12 -4.42 7.15
CA LEU A 184 -10.63 -4.17 5.80
C LEU A 184 -11.16 -5.22 4.82
#